data_AF-A0A937ZUG6-F1
#
_entry.id   AF-A0A937ZUG6-F1
#
_cell.length_a   1.000
_cell.length_b   1.000
_cell.length_c   1.000
_cell.angle_alpha   90.00
_cell.angle_beta   90.00
_cell.angle_gamma   90.00
#
_symmetry.space_group_name_H-M   'P 1'
#
loop_
_entity.id
_entity.type
_entity.pdbx_description
1 polymer ?
#
loop_
_entity_poly.entity_id
_entity_poly.type
_entity_poly.pdbx_seq_one_letter_code
_entity_poly.pdbx_strand_id
1 'polypeptide(L)' 'YTKRATLAAIWSATLLVLAGDRSEGQANTRAFLARRLADVGRIPKLRARVGDLAGAARPAARLVRTLAGLARRRAA' A
#
# COMPACT_ATOMS: atom_id res chain seq x y z
N TYR A 1 7.20 5.04 -11.71
CA TYR A 1 6.04 5.30 -12.59
C TYR A 1 4.72 5.40 -11.83
N THR A 2 4.38 4.46 -10.94
CA THR A 2 3.09 4.37 -10.23
C THR A 2 2.69 5.60 -9.41
N LYS A 3 3.62 6.27 -8.71
CA LYS A 3 3.31 7.49 -7.94
C LYS A 3 2.71 8.61 -8.82
N ARG A 4 3.23 8.80 -10.02
CA ARG A 4 2.74 9.81 -10.98
C ARG A 4 1.35 9.45 -11.50
N ALA A 5 1.10 8.17 -11.81
CA ALA A 5 -0.20 7.70 -12.24
C ALA A 5 -1.28 7.90 -11.17
N THR A 6 -0.97 7.57 -9.91
CA THR A 6 -1.89 7.80 -8.79
C THR A 6 -2.17 9.29 -8.59
N LEU A 7 -1.15 10.14 -8.66
CA LEU A 7 -1.33 11.59 -8.53
C LEU A 7 -2.18 12.16 -9.68
N ALA A 8 -1.93 11.73 -10.92
CA ALA A 8 -2.71 12.12 -12.09
C ALA A 8 -4.19 11.70 -11.95
N ALA A 9 -4.45 10.49 -11.45
CA ALA A 9 -5.83 10.03 -11.22
C ALA A 9 -6.57 10.90 -10.19
N ILE A 10 -5.90 11.27 -9.07
CA ILE A 10 -6.50 12.17 -8.06
C ILE A 10 -6.73 13.55 -8.66
N TRP A 11 -5.77 14.07 -9.42
CA TRP A 11 -5.86 15.38 -10.06
C TRP A 11 -7.07 15.45 -11.00
N SER A 12 -7.20 14.50 -11.92
CA SER A 12 -8.35 14.45 -12.85
C SER A 12 -9.69 14.32 -12.12
N ALA A 13 -9.76 13.50 -11.06
CA ALA A 13 -10.97 13.39 -10.25
C ALA A 13 -11.29 14.71 -9.50
N THR A 14 -10.26 15.42 -9.03
CA THR A 14 -10.42 16.72 -8.36
C THR A 14 -10.91 17.78 -9.34
N LEU A 15 -10.40 17.82 -10.57
CA LEU A 15 -10.89 18.72 -11.62
C LEU A 15 -12.37 18.51 -11.94
N LEU A 16 -12.83 17.25 -11.91
CA LEU A 16 -14.24 16.93 -12.17
C LEU A 16 -15.17 17.47 -11.06
N VAL A 17 -14.75 17.36 -9.80
CA VAL A 17 -15.49 17.91 -8.65
C VAL A 17 -15.43 19.44 -8.66
N LEU A 18 -14.26 20.00 -8.98
CA LEU A 18 -14.02 21.44 -9.05
C LEU A 18 -14.97 22.12 -10.04
N ALA A 19 -15.27 21.48 -11.18
CA ALA A 19 -16.17 22.02 -12.19
C ALA A 19 -17.62 22.24 -11.70
N GLY A 20 -18.05 21.47 -10.69
CA GLY A 20 -19.41 21.56 -10.13
C GLY A 20 -19.49 22.26 -8.78
N ASP A 21 -18.37 22.68 -8.20
CA ASP A 21 -18.33 23.17 -6.83
C ASP A 21 -18.67 24.67 -6.74
N ARG A 22 -19.81 24.99 -6.13
CA ARG A 22 -20.24 26.36 -5.83
C ARG A 22 -20.09 26.75 -4.36
N SER A 23 -19.45 25.91 -3.55
CA SER A 23 -19.21 26.23 -2.14
C SER A 23 -18.22 27.37 -1.99
N GLU A 24 -18.35 28.12 -0.89
CA GLU A 24 -17.45 29.23 -0.58
C GLU A 24 -16.00 28.72 -0.51
N GLY A 25 -15.12 29.35 -1.30
CA GLY A 25 -13.71 28.97 -1.38
C GLY A 25 -13.47 27.51 -1.79
N GLN A 26 -14.42 26.85 -2.48
CA GLN A 26 -14.30 25.46 -2.91
C GLN A 26 -14.11 24.47 -1.74
N ALA A 27 -14.77 24.73 -0.61
CA ALA A 27 -14.70 23.91 0.58
C ALA A 27 -14.97 22.42 0.30
N ASN A 28 -15.94 22.11 -0.56
CA ASN A 28 -16.27 20.72 -0.93
C ASN A 28 -15.15 20.04 -1.71
N THR A 29 -14.54 20.74 -2.67
CA THR A 29 -13.39 20.24 -3.43
C THR A 29 -12.18 20.01 -2.54
N ARG A 30 -11.88 20.95 -1.62
CA ARG A 30 -10.80 20.80 -0.64
C ARG A 30 -11.00 19.60 0.28
N ALA A 31 -12.23 19.41 0.77
CA ALA A 31 -12.59 18.25 1.57
C ALA A 31 -12.45 16.93 0.80
N PHE A 32 -12.87 16.91 -0.48
CA PHE A 32 -12.67 15.76 -1.37
C PHE A 32 -11.19 15.43 -1.56
N LEU A 33 -10.37 16.44 -1.88
CA LEU A 33 -8.94 16.30 -2.08
C LEU A 33 -8.24 15.76 -0.83
N ALA A 34 -8.57 16.30 0.35
CA ALA A 34 -7.98 15.86 1.63
C ALA A 34 -8.24 14.37 1.91
N ARG A 35 -9.47 13.89 1.67
CA ARG A 35 -9.81 12.46 1.81
C ARG A 35 -8.98 11.58 0.88
N ARG A 36 -8.86 11.97 -0.39
CA ARG A 36 -8.12 11.18 -1.40
C ARG A 36 -6.62 11.15 -1.15
N LEU A 37 -6.02 12.23 -0.68
CA LEU A 37 -4.61 12.21 -0.26
C LEU A 37 -4.41 11.31 0.97
N ALA A 38 -5.33 11.36 1.94
CA ALA A 38 -5.26 10.50 3.11
C ALA A 38 -5.32 9.01 2.75
N ASP A 39 -6.16 8.63 1.79
CA ASP A 39 -6.26 7.25 1.30
C ASP A 39 -4.96 6.76 0.66
N VAL A 40 -4.32 7.59 -0.19
CA VAL A 40 -3.04 7.23 -0.82
C VAL A 40 -1.91 7.13 0.20
N GLY A 41 -1.93 7.95 1.25
CA GLY A 41 -0.99 7.84 2.37
C GLY A 41 -1.07 6.51 3.13
N ARG A 42 -2.18 5.77 3.03
CA ARG A 42 -2.37 4.46 3.69
C ARG A 42 -1.78 3.29 2.89
N ILE A 43 -1.70 3.39 1.56
CA ILE A 43 -1.21 2.31 0.69
C ILE A 43 0.23 1.86 1.04
N PRO A 44 1.20 2.77 1.28
CA PRO A 44 2.55 2.37 1.69
C PRO A 44 2.57 1.69 3.05
N LYS A 45 1.75 2.17 4.01
CA LYS A 45 1.67 1.59 5.36
C LYS A 45 1.13 0.17 5.33
N LEU A 46 0.13 -0.09 4.48
CA LEU A 46 -0.41 -1.43 4.30
C LEU A 46 0.63 -2.38 3.71
N ARG A 47 1.37 -1.93 2.69
CA ARG A 47 2.44 -2.71 2.05
C ARG A 47 3.59 -3.02 3.00
N ALA A 48 3.97 -2.07 3.86
CA ALA A 48 4.98 -2.29 4.89
C ALA A 48 4.54 -3.40 5.85
N ARG A 49 3.32 -3.31 6.40
CA ARG A 49 2.77 -4.34 7.31
C ARG A 49 2.72 -5.73 6.68
N VAL A 50 2.29 -5.85 5.42
CA VAL A 50 2.27 -7.14 4.71
C VAL A 50 3.69 -7.66 4.49
N GLY A 51 4.64 -6.77 4.17
CA GLY A 51 6.06 -7.11 4.05
C GLY A 51 6.66 -7.62 5.36
N ASP A 52 6.33 -7.00 6.49
CA ASP A 52 6.80 -7.38 7.82
C ASP A 52 6.26 -8.76 8.24
N LEU A 53 4.96 -9.01 8.05
CA LEU A 53 4.35 -10.32 8.30
C LEU A 53 4.96 -11.42 7.42
N ALA A 54 5.19 -11.12 6.13
CA ALA A 54 5.86 -12.04 5.22
C ALA A 54 7.34 -12.25 5.59
N GLY A 55 8.00 -11.22 6.14
CA GLY A 55 9.37 -11.29 6.65
C GLY A 55 9.51 -12.15 7.90
N ALA A 56 8.55 -12.06 8.82
CA ALA A 56 8.51 -12.86 10.05
C ALA A 56 8.34 -14.37 9.80
N ALA A 57 7.74 -14.76 8.67
CA ALA A 57 7.59 -16.16 8.27
C ALA A 57 8.88 -16.78 7.66
N ARG A 58 9.84 -15.94 7.21
CA ARG A 58 11.08 -16.39 6.57
C ARG A 58 12.06 -17.15 7.48
N PRO A 59 12.30 -16.78 8.76
CA PRO A 59 13.20 -17.54 9.63
C PRO A 59 12.67 -18.94 9.96
N ALA A 60 11.36 -19.09 10.19
CA ALA A 60 10.74 -20.39 10.46
C ALA A 60 10.85 -21.34 9.26
N ALA A 61 10.59 -20.86 8.05
CA ALA A 61 10.75 -21.64 6.82
C ALA A 61 12.22 -22.03 6.57
N ARG A 62 13.18 -21.18 6.96
CA ARG A 62 14.62 -21.50 6.88
C ARG A 62 15.00 -22.62 7.84
N LEU A 63 14.48 -22.60 9.07
CA LEU A 63 14.74 -23.63 10.08
C LEU A 63 14.13 -24.98 9.71
N VAL A 64 12.89 -25.01 9.21
CA VAL A 64 12.27 -26.25 8.73
C VAL A 64 13.06 -26.85 7.57
N ARG A 65 13.57 -26.01 6.65
CA ARG A 65 14.37 -26.48 5.51
C ARG A 65 15.74 -27.02 5.93
N THR A 66 16.39 -26.42 6.94
CA THR A 66 17.67 -26.94 7.45
C THR A 66 17.49 -28.23 8.25
N LEU A 67 16.44 -28.33 9.06
CA LEU A 67 16.15 -29.55 9.83
C LEU A 67 15.70 -30.70 8.92
N ALA A 68 14.90 -30.43 7.88
CA ALA A 68 14.52 -31.40 6.86
C ALA A 68 15.70 -31.81 5.93
N GLY A 69 16.78 -31.02 5.88
CA GLY A 69 18.02 -31.37 5.21
C GLY A 69 18.88 -32.33 6.03
N LEU A 70 18.94 -32.12 7.36
CA LEU A 70 19.70 -32.96 8.28
C LEU A 70 19.03 -34.33 8.51
N ALA A 71 17.70 -34.39 8.55
CA ALA A 71 16.97 -35.65 8.68
C ALA A 71 17.21 -36.64 7.52
N ARG A 72 17.50 -36.13 6.32
CA ARG A 72 17.79 -36.96 5.13
C ARG A 72 19.20 -37.57 5.10
N ARG A 73 20.13 -37.09 5.92
CA ARG A 73 21.53 -37.54 5.91
C ARG A 73 21.83 -38.68 6.89
N ARG A 74 20.86 -39.07 7.72
CA ARG A 74 20.98 -40.18 8.69
C ARG A 74 20.33 -41.49 8.18
N ALA A 75 19.82 -41.48 6.96
CA ALA A 75 19.16 -42.62 6.31
C ALA A 75 19.98 -43.23 5.16
N ALA A 76 21.27 -42.87 5.04
CA ALA A 76 22.26 -43.48 4.15
C ALA A 76 23.48 -43.88 4.98
#